data_AF-A0A8T2JLH1-F1
#
_entry.id   AF-A0A8T2JLH1-F1
#
_cell.length_a   1.000
_cell.length_b   1.000
_cell.length_c   1.000
_cell.angle_alpha   90.00
_cell.angle_beta   90.00
_cell.angle_gamma   90.00
#
_symmetry.space_group_name_H-M   'P 1'
#
loop_
_entity.id
_entity.type
_entity.pdbx_description
1 polymer ?
#
loop_
_entity_poly.entity_id
_entity_poly.type
_entity_poly.pdbx_seq_one_letter_code
_entity_poly.pdbx_strand_id
1 'polypeptide(L)'
;MSVMGRTMRLLNATRRGIGICAVRTQGSVAKQKAQFDYQDALCLDSQLTEDEIMIRDSFRAYCQERLMPRILMANRHEVFDREIISEMGEMGVLGSTIKGKRRTIYCGNQEIY
;
A
#
# COMPACT_ATOMS: atom_id res chain seq x y z
N MET A 1 -50.47 44.31 -14.50
CA MET A 1 -50.30 44.50 -15.96
C MET A 1 -49.30 43.45 -16.45
N SER A 2 -49.63 42.84 -17.60
CA SER A 2 -48.85 41.89 -18.43
C SER A 2 -48.66 40.44 -17.97
N VAL A 3 -49.60 39.62 -18.46
CA VAL A 3 -49.43 38.25 -19.00
C VAL A 3 -48.44 38.23 -20.19
N MET A 4 -47.98 37.02 -20.58
CA MET A 4 -47.14 36.58 -21.73
C MET A 4 -45.74 36.11 -21.30
N GLY A 5 -45.25 34.91 -21.61
CA GLY A 5 -45.81 33.85 -22.44
C GLY A 5 -44.99 32.55 -22.28
N ARG A 6 -45.72 31.44 -22.20
CA ARG A 6 -45.21 30.08 -22.40
C ARG A 6 -44.83 29.94 -23.88
N THR A 7 -43.57 29.62 -24.18
CA THR A 7 -43.22 29.07 -25.50
C THR A 7 -43.11 27.56 -25.41
N MET A 8 -43.94 26.92 -26.24
CA MET A 8 -44.09 25.48 -26.42
C MET A 8 -42.81 24.78 -26.89
N ARG A 9 -42.71 23.51 -26.43
CA ARG A 9 -42.22 22.31 -27.13
C ARG A 9 -41.74 22.49 -28.58
N LEU A 10 -40.56 21.93 -28.88
CA LEU A 10 -40.43 20.97 -29.99
C LEU A 10 -39.45 19.85 -29.59
N LEU A 11 -40.01 18.67 -29.34
CA LEU A 11 -39.33 17.39 -29.33
C LEU A 11 -39.06 17.00 -30.79
N ASN A 12 -37.81 17.05 -31.23
CA ASN A 12 -37.42 16.44 -32.50
C ASN A 12 -36.97 15.01 -32.24
N ALA A 13 -37.95 14.10 -32.33
CA ALA A 13 -37.73 12.68 -32.52
C ALA A 13 -37.56 12.40 -34.02
N THR A 14 -36.32 12.16 -34.45
CA THR A 14 -36.06 11.51 -35.74
C THR A 14 -35.75 10.04 -35.48
N ARG A 15 -36.80 9.22 -35.66
CA ARG A 15 -36.67 7.78 -35.91
C ARG A 15 -35.97 7.57 -37.26
N ARG A 16 -35.04 6.62 -37.30
CA ARG A 16 -35.01 5.43 -38.20
C ARG A 16 -33.58 5.02 -38.51
N GLY A 17 -33.27 3.77 -38.21
CA GLY A 17 -32.02 3.12 -38.59
C GLY A 17 -31.89 1.75 -37.93
N ILE A 18 -32.72 0.80 -38.36
CA ILE A 18 -32.46 -0.63 -38.15
C ILE A 18 -31.19 -0.97 -38.94
N GLY A 19 -30.19 -1.54 -38.29
CA GLY A 19 -28.96 -1.92 -38.98
C GLY A 19 -27.91 -2.52 -38.05
N ILE A 20 -27.91 -3.85 -38.00
CA ILE A 20 -26.76 -4.72 -37.72
C ILE A 20 -26.43 -4.93 -36.22
N CYS A 21 -26.68 -6.17 -35.83
CA CYS A 21 -26.05 -6.88 -34.72
C CYS A 21 -24.52 -6.75 -34.83
N ALA A 22 -23.94 -5.75 -34.18
CA ALA A 22 -22.51 -5.71 -33.95
C ALA A 22 -22.22 -6.43 -32.63
N VAL A 23 -22.17 -7.77 -32.69
CA VAL A 23 -21.38 -8.55 -31.74
C VAL A 23 -19.93 -8.10 -31.93
N ARG A 24 -19.54 -7.03 -31.25
CA ARG A 24 -18.13 -6.73 -31.05
C ARG A 24 -17.63 -7.72 -30.02
N THR A 25 -17.13 -8.82 -30.57
CA THR A 25 -15.96 -9.56 -30.12
C THR A 25 -15.45 -9.08 -28.77
N GLN A 26 -15.62 -9.94 -27.77
CA GLN A 26 -14.95 -9.86 -26.49
C GLN A 26 -13.50 -9.48 -26.75
N GLY A 27 -13.15 -8.23 -26.38
CA GLY A 27 -11.80 -7.74 -26.51
C GLY A 27 -10.91 -8.69 -25.73
N SER A 28 -9.99 -9.34 -26.43
CA SER A 28 -8.90 -10.08 -25.80
C SER A 28 -8.28 -9.17 -24.76
N VAL A 29 -8.35 -9.55 -23.48
CA VAL A 29 -7.68 -8.85 -22.40
C VAL A 29 -6.19 -8.87 -22.75
N ALA A 30 -5.71 -7.77 -23.30
CA ALA A 30 -4.31 -7.62 -23.64
C ALA A 30 -3.53 -7.82 -22.33
N LYS A 31 -2.70 -8.86 -22.30
CA LYS A 31 -1.86 -9.19 -21.16
C LYS A 31 -0.99 -7.95 -20.90
N GLN A 32 -1.34 -7.17 -19.87
CA GLN A 32 -0.59 -5.98 -19.52
C GLN A 32 0.85 -6.42 -19.24
N LYS A 33 1.81 -5.80 -19.91
CA LYS A 33 3.23 -6.01 -19.58
C LYS A 33 3.40 -5.56 -18.13
N ALA A 34 3.91 -6.44 -17.28
CA ALA A 34 4.27 -6.07 -15.93
C ALA A 34 5.25 -4.89 -15.99
N GLN A 35 4.93 -3.82 -15.27
CA GLN A 35 5.82 -2.67 -15.15
C GLN A 35 7.05 -3.12 -14.37
N PHE A 36 8.22 -2.99 -14.98
CA PHE A 36 9.48 -3.34 -14.35
C PHE A 36 9.90 -2.22 -13.40
N ASP A 37 10.01 -2.52 -12.10
CA ASP A 37 10.64 -1.67 -11.10
C ASP A 37 12.08 -2.13 -10.87
N TYR A 38 13.03 -1.20 -10.83
CA TYR A 38 14.43 -1.50 -10.56
C TYR A 38 14.70 -1.72 -9.07
N GLN A 39 13.85 -1.19 -8.17
CA GLN A 39 13.94 -1.40 -6.73
C GLN A 39 13.41 -2.78 -6.32
N ASP A 40 12.46 -3.32 -7.08
CA ASP A 40 11.88 -4.65 -6.87
C ASP A 40 11.63 -5.39 -8.20
N ALA A 41 12.71 -5.91 -8.79
CA ALA A 41 12.69 -6.58 -10.09
C ALA A 41 11.84 -7.87 -10.12
N LEU A 42 11.60 -8.49 -8.94
CA LEU A 42 10.86 -9.76 -8.80
C LEU A 42 9.47 -9.60 -8.19
N CYS A 43 9.04 -8.35 -7.90
CA CYS A 43 7.79 -8.07 -7.22
C CYS A 43 7.66 -8.87 -5.90
N LEU A 44 8.71 -8.83 -5.07
CA LEU A 44 8.75 -9.52 -3.78
C LEU A 44 7.60 -9.10 -2.86
N ASP A 45 7.14 -7.86 -2.99
CA ASP A 45 5.99 -7.34 -2.23
C ASP A 45 4.72 -8.17 -2.45
N SER A 46 4.56 -8.80 -3.62
CA SER A 46 3.41 -9.67 -3.90
C SER A 46 3.50 -11.08 -3.29
N GLN A 47 4.69 -11.47 -2.82
CA GLN A 47 4.93 -12.80 -2.22
C GLN A 47 4.87 -12.78 -0.70
N LEU A 48 4.88 -11.59 -0.09
CA LEU A 48 4.81 -11.40 1.35
C LEU A 48 3.36 -11.41 1.83
N THR A 49 3.15 -11.93 3.03
CA THR A 49 1.87 -11.82 3.74
C THR A 49 1.64 -10.40 4.27
N GLU A 50 0.39 -10.03 4.51
CA GLU A 50 0.04 -8.71 5.05
C GLU A 50 0.74 -8.42 6.38
N ASP A 51 0.87 -9.44 7.24
CA ASP A 51 1.59 -9.34 8.51
C ASP A 51 3.08 -9.06 8.31
N GLU A 52 3.73 -9.75 7.38
CA GLU A 52 5.15 -9.53 7.06
C GLU A 52 5.40 -8.14 6.49
N ILE A 53 4.49 -7.64 5.64
CA ILE A 53 4.54 -6.28 5.10
C ILE A 53 4.41 -5.27 6.25
N MET A 54 3.46 -5.46 7.16
CA MET A 54 3.25 -4.57 8.30
C MET A 54 4.47 -4.55 9.24
N ILE A 55 5.05 -5.70 9.55
CA ILE A 55 6.26 -5.79 10.39
C ILE A 55 7.46 -5.11 9.71
N ARG A 56 7.63 -5.32 8.39
CA ARG A 56 8.67 -4.67 7.61
C ARG A 56 8.54 -3.14 7.64
N ASP A 57 7.34 -2.63 7.41
CA ASP A 57 7.11 -1.19 7.25
C ASP A 57 7.21 -0.46 8.60
N SER A 58 6.72 -1.06 9.68
CA SER A 58 6.90 -0.54 11.04
C SER A 58 8.36 -0.50 11.46
N PHE A 59 9.12 -1.57 11.23
CA PHE A 59 10.55 -1.59 11.55
C PHE A 59 11.36 -0.63 10.66
N ARG A 60 10.98 -0.49 9.39
CA ARG A 60 11.57 0.49 8.47
C ARG A 60 11.35 1.92 8.98
N ALA A 61 10.15 2.26 9.46
CA ALA A 61 9.87 3.58 10.03
C ALA A 61 10.76 3.88 11.24
N TYR A 62 10.88 2.92 12.18
CA TYR A 62 11.78 3.05 13.33
C TYR A 62 13.24 3.31 12.91
N CYS A 63 13.76 2.56 11.93
CA CYS A 63 15.12 2.73 11.45
C CYS A 63 15.35 4.13 10.87
N GLN A 64 14.38 4.68 10.14
CA GLN A 64 14.51 6.02 9.55
C GLN A 64 14.41 7.14 10.60
N GLU A 65 13.50 7.01 11.56
CA GLU A 65 13.24 8.08 12.53
C GLU A 65 14.24 8.10 13.69
N ARG A 66 14.64 6.92 14.20
CA ARG A 66 15.46 6.80 15.42
C ARG A 66 16.92 6.46 15.12
N LEU A 67 17.16 5.50 14.24
CA LEU A 67 18.51 4.96 13.99
C LEU A 67 19.33 5.85 13.03
N MET A 68 18.71 6.30 11.95
CA MET A 68 19.34 7.15 10.92
C MET A 68 19.99 8.44 11.44
N PRO A 69 19.41 9.20 12.38
CA PRO A 69 20.08 10.41 12.90
C PRO A 69 21.27 10.09 13.81
N ARG A 70 21.27 8.94 14.50
CA ARG A 70 22.28 8.57 15.50
C ARG A 70 23.53 7.92 14.86
N ILE A 71 23.35 7.18 13.77
CA ILE A 71 24.41 6.33 13.17
C ILE A 71 25.66 7.10 12.75
N LEU A 72 25.53 8.35 12.29
CA LEU A 72 26.66 9.11 11.76
C LEU A 72 27.65 9.49 12.87
N MET A 73 27.15 9.93 14.03
CA MET A 73 28.00 10.28 15.18
C MET A 73 28.45 9.03 15.93
N ALA A 74 27.55 8.05 16.09
CA ALA A 74 27.87 6.76 16.70
C ALA A 74 29.05 6.06 15.98
N ASN A 75 29.03 6.04 14.64
CA ASN A 75 30.12 5.45 13.85
C ASN A 75 31.44 6.24 13.97
N ARG A 76 31.37 7.58 13.95
CA ARG A 76 32.57 8.44 14.07
C ARG A 76 33.28 8.31 15.42
N HIS A 77 32.52 8.09 16.48
CA HIS A 77 33.03 8.01 17.85
C HIS A 77 33.12 6.58 18.38
N GLU A 78 32.79 5.58 17.55
CA GLU A 78 32.76 4.17 17.92
C GLU A 78 31.90 3.90 19.18
N VAL A 79 30.81 4.67 19.34
CA VAL A 79 29.90 4.57 20.48
C VAL A 79 28.69 3.73 20.09
N PHE A 80 28.36 2.76 20.93
CA PHE A 80 27.15 1.96 20.81
C PHE A 80 26.18 2.26 21.95
N ASP A 81 25.06 2.90 21.62
CA ASP A 81 24.02 3.24 22.58
C ASP A 81 23.19 2.00 22.93
N ARG A 82 23.24 1.58 24.21
CA ARG A 82 22.48 0.42 24.70
C ARG A 82 20.97 0.58 24.60
N GLU A 83 20.49 1.83 24.60
CA GLU A 83 19.07 2.19 24.47
C GLU A 83 18.44 1.61 23.20
N ILE A 84 19.23 1.48 22.11
CA ILE A 84 18.76 0.90 20.84
C ILE A 84 18.24 -0.52 21.03
N ILE A 85 18.90 -1.33 21.87
CA ILE A 85 18.48 -2.71 22.14
C ILE A 85 17.21 -2.74 22.99
N SER A 86 17.06 -1.82 23.94
CA SER A 86 15.84 -1.68 24.73
C SER A 86 14.65 -1.28 23.84
N GLU A 87 14.82 -0.26 22.99
CA GLU A 87 13.80 0.19 22.02
C GLU A 87 13.38 -0.94 21.06
N MET A 88 14.35 -1.70 20.52
CA MET A 88 14.07 -2.85 19.65
C MET A 88 13.39 -4.02 20.39
N GLY A 89 13.68 -4.19 21.68
CA GLY A 89 13.04 -5.19 22.54
C GLY A 89 11.58 -4.84 22.85
N GLU A 90 11.28 -3.56 23.07
CA GLU A 90 9.91 -3.07 23.29
C GLU A 90 9.02 -3.24 22.05
N MET A 91 9.58 -3.02 20.85
CA MET A 91 8.87 -3.31 19.59
C MET A 91 8.72 -4.81 19.30
N GLY A 92 9.37 -5.70 20.06
CA GLY A 92 9.26 -7.15 19.88
C GLY A 92 9.98 -7.69 18.63
N VAL A 93 10.96 -6.95 18.10
CA VAL A 93 11.73 -7.38 16.90
C VAL A 93 12.85 -8.35 17.26
N LEU A 94 13.25 -8.37 18.53
CA LEU A 94 14.30 -9.26 19.04
C LEU A 94 13.78 -10.70 19.19
N GLY A 95 14.36 -11.63 18.43
CA GLY A 95 14.01 -13.05 18.52
C GLY A 95 12.70 -13.41 17.83
N SER A 96 12.38 -12.76 16.70
CA SER A 96 11.15 -12.98 15.90
C SER A 96 10.85 -14.44 15.51
N THR A 97 11.86 -15.32 15.50
CA THR A 97 11.71 -16.75 15.19
C THR A 97 11.56 -17.65 16.42
N ILE A 98 11.67 -17.10 17.63
CA ILE A 98 11.57 -17.87 18.88
C ILE A 98 10.09 -18.08 19.22
N LYS A 99 9.65 -19.34 19.12
CA LYS A 99 8.32 -19.78 19.59
C LYS A 99 8.31 -19.91 21.12
N GLY A 100 8.28 -18.78 21.82
CA GLY A 100 8.23 -18.71 23.28
C GLY A 100 6.79 -18.56 23.81
N LYS A 101 6.47 -19.26 24.90
CA LYS A 101 5.14 -19.40 25.57
C LYS A 101 4.34 -18.11 25.92
N ARG A 102 4.77 -16.93 25.49
CA ARG A 102 4.10 -15.62 25.62
C ARG A 102 5.06 -14.55 25.07
N ARG A 103 4.76 -13.98 23.89
CA ARG A 103 4.95 -12.57 23.50
C ARG A 103 4.80 -12.44 21.99
N THR A 104 3.60 -12.06 21.59
CA THR A 104 3.18 -11.52 20.29
C THR A 104 4.06 -10.34 19.89
N ILE A 105 4.35 -10.22 18.60
CA ILE A 105 4.98 -9.02 18.03
C ILE A 105 3.89 -7.95 18.01
N TYR A 106 4.11 -6.82 18.69
CA TYR A 106 3.11 -5.74 18.78
C TYR A 106 3.41 -4.70 17.71
N CYS A 107 2.57 -4.62 16.68
CA CYS A 107 2.49 -3.44 15.83
C CYS A 107 1.31 -2.59 16.31
N GLY A 108 1.53 -1.72 17.30
CA GLY A 108 0.47 -0.95 17.96
C GLY A 108 -0.32 -1.73 19.01
N ASN A 109 -1.60 -1.41 19.21
CA ASN A 109 -2.51 -2.07 20.17
C ASN A 109 -3.06 -3.43 19.68
N GLN A 110 -2.47 -4.03 18.64
CA GLN A 110 -2.92 -5.30 18.07
C GLN A 110 -1.84 -6.37 18.25
N GLU A 111 -2.26 -7.52 18.78
CA GLU A 111 -1.46 -8.73 18.94
C GLU A 111 -1.32 -9.43 17.59
N ILE A 112 -0.09 -9.56 17.08
CA ILE A 112 0.22 -10.43 15.93
C ILE A 112 0.67 -11.77 16.52
N TYR A 113 -0.17 -12.81 16.34
CA TYR A 113 -0.22 -14.14 16.97
C TYR A 113 1.08 -14.74 17.56
#